data_AF-F3G759-F1
#
_entry.id   AF-F3G759-F1
#
_cell.length_a   1.000
_cell.length_b   1.000
_cell.length_c   1.000
_cell.angle_alpha   90.00
_cell.angle_beta   90.00
_cell.angle_gamma   90.00
#
_symmetry.space_group_name_H-M   'P 1'
#
loop_
_entity.id
_entity.type
_entity.pdbx_description
1 polymer ?
#
loop_
_entity_poly.entity_id
_entity_poly.type
_entity_poly.pdbx_seq_one_letter_code
_entity_poly.pdbx_strand_id
1 'polypeptide(L)'
;QRLQAARAWSVSDPQHNERYANAWSALTKADAEVARRWFSRAQVVVVPITAQVVAGAQRTIDFFNNAGLTKRYPAASVFDESFSAALADQAQAVR
;
A
#
# COMPACT_ATOMS: atom_id res chain seq x y z
N GLN A 1 6.16 -0.83 12.30
CA GLN A 1 5.73 0.31 13.13
C GLN A 1 6.03 1.68 12.51
N ARG A 2 7.29 2.14 12.44
CA ARG A 2 7.64 3.47 11.87
C ARG A 2 7.08 3.75 10.47
N LEU A 3 7.13 2.76 9.57
CA LEU A 3 6.59 2.89 8.21
C LEU A 3 5.07 3.12 8.19
N GLN A 4 4.34 2.38 9.02
CA GLN A 4 2.89 2.51 9.13
C GLN A 4 2.50 3.90 9.67
N ALA A 5 3.19 4.36 10.72
CA ALA A 5 2.99 5.71 11.26
C ALA A 5 3.31 6.81 10.25
N ALA A 6 4.45 6.70 9.54
CA ALA A 6 4.81 7.67 8.50
C ALA A 6 3.78 7.70 7.37
N ARG A 7 3.24 6.55 6.97
CA ARG A 7 2.22 6.49 5.93
C ARG A 7 0.87 7.03 6.41
N ALA A 8 0.45 6.69 7.62
CA ALA A 8 -0.75 7.26 8.23
C ALA A 8 -0.65 8.80 8.32
N TRP A 9 0.49 9.33 8.77
CA TRP A 9 0.76 10.77 8.77
C TRP A 9 0.64 11.39 7.37
N SER A 10 1.16 10.72 6.33
CA SER A 10 1.13 11.25 4.97
C SER A 10 -0.28 11.36 4.36
N VAL A 11 -1.26 10.64 4.91
CA VAL A 11 -2.66 10.66 4.42
C VAL A 11 -3.62 11.34 5.38
N SER A 12 -3.16 11.74 6.58
CA SER A 12 -4.02 12.33 7.62
C SER A 12 -4.44 13.77 7.31
N ASP A 13 -3.65 14.49 6.50
CA ASP A 13 -3.86 15.89 6.16
C ASP A 13 -3.41 16.14 4.71
N PRO A 14 -4.17 16.89 3.89
CA PRO A 14 -3.75 17.28 2.54
C PRO A 14 -2.35 17.92 2.48
N GLN A 15 -1.97 18.75 3.46
CA GLN A 15 -0.65 19.37 3.51
C GLN A 15 0.47 18.34 3.76
N HIS A 16 0.22 17.31 4.58
CA HIS A 16 1.17 16.21 4.75
C HIS A 16 1.32 15.40 3.46
N ASN A 17 0.20 15.17 2.76
CA ASN A 17 0.19 14.48 1.47
C ASN A 17 1.01 15.23 0.43
N GLU A 18 0.83 16.55 0.32
CA GLU A 18 1.60 17.40 -0.58
C GLU A 18 3.09 17.40 -0.25
N ARG A 19 3.44 17.51 1.04
CA ARG A 19 4.84 17.42 1.50
C ARG A 19 5.47 16.10 1.10
N TYR A 20 4.75 15.00 1.30
CA TYR A 20 5.21 13.67 0.91
C TYR A 20 5.34 13.54 -0.62
N ALA A 21 4.34 14.00 -1.38
CA ALA A 21 4.33 13.96 -2.83
C ALA A 21 5.49 14.76 -3.45
N ASN A 22 5.79 15.94 -2.92
CA ASN A 22 6.90 16.78 -3.37
C ASN A 22 8.26 16.14 -3.07
N ALA A 23 8.42 15.53 -1.89
CA ALA A 23 9.64 14.78 -1.56
C ALA A 23 9.83 13.57 -2.50
N TRP A 24 8.74 12.85 -2.78
CA TRP A 24 8.76 11.70 -3.68
C TRP A 24 9.07 12.11 -5.13
N SER A 25 8.48 13.20 -5.63
CA SER A 25 8.71 13.67 -6.99
C SER A 25 10.15 14.17 -7.18
N ALA A 26 10.71 14.85 -6.18
CA ALA A 26 12.11 15.28 -6.20
C ALA A 26 13.09 14.08 -6.28
N LEU A 27 12.82 13.02 -5.52
CA LEU A 27 13.66 11.81 -5.51
C LEU A 27 13.54 10.99 -6.80
N THR A 28 12.33 10.87 -7.35
CA THR A 28 12.05 10.04 -8.54
C THR A 28 12.20 10.81 -9.86
N LYS A 29 12.37 12.14 -9.79
CA LYS A 29 12.32 13.07 -10.93
C LYS A 29 10.99 13.03 -11.70
N ALA A 30 9.93 12.57 -11.05
CA ALA A 30 8.59 12.63 -11.60
C ALA A 30 8.07 14.07 -11.60
N ASP A 31 7.10 14.36 -12.46
CA ASP A 31 6.39 15.63 -12.42
C ASP A 31 5.68 15.81 -11.06
N ALA A 32 5.87 16.98 -10.45
CA ALA A 32 5.38 17.25 -9.10
C ALA A 32 3.85 17.35 -9.05
N GLU A 33 3.22 17.86 -10.10
CA GLU A 33 1.76 17.95 -10.15
C GLU A 33 1.12 16.56 -10.34
N VAL A 34 1.70 15.73 -11.21
CA VAL A 34 1.30 14.33 -11.37
C VAL A 34 1.42 13.58 -10.05
N ALA A 35 2.54 13.75 -9.33
CA ALA A 35 2.74 13.13 -8.03
C ALA A 35 1.67 13.59 -7.01
N ARG A 36 1.42 14.89 -6.87
CA ARG A 36 0.40 15.43 -5.95
C ARG A 36 -0.99 14.86 -6.27
N ARG A 37 -1.39 14.86 -7.54
CA ARG A 37 -2.68 14.31 -7.98
C ARG A 37 -2.79 12.81 -7.68
N TRP A 38 -1.72 12.04 -7.91
CA TRP A 38 -1.69 10.62 -7.61
C TRP A 38 -1.83 10.35 -6.10
N PHE A 39 -1.00 10.99 -5.27
CA PHE A 39 -0.96 10.72 -3.84
C PHE A 39 -2.21 11.20 -3.10
N SER A 40 -2.84 12.28 -3.58
CA SER A 40 -4.13 12.76 -3.07
C SER A 40 -5.25 11.73 -3.26
N ARG A 41 -5.28 11.06 -4.43
CA ARG A 41 -6.30 10.05 -4.75
C ARG A 41 -5.99 8.68 -4.15
N ALA A 42 -4.74 8.24 -4.23
CA ALA A 42 -4.38 6.85 -3.96
C ALA A 42 -4.48 6.50 -2.48
N GLN A 43 -4.18 7.46 -1.58
CA GLN A 43 -4.28 7.32 -0.11
C GLN A 43 -3.80 5.97 0.45
N VAL A 44 -2.75 5.40 -0.15
CA VAL A 44 -2.26 4.07 0.20
C VAL A 44 -1.82 4.04 1.67
N VAL A 45 -2.17 2.99 2.40
CA VAL A 45 -1.79 2.78 3.80
C VAL A 45 -1.09 1.44 3.99
N VAL A 46 -0.37 1.28 5.11
CA VAL A 46 0.26 0.01 5.49
C VAL A 46 -0.62 -0.70 6.50
N VAL A 47 -0.97 -1.95 6.20
CA VAL A 47 -1.84 -2.81 7.02
C VAL A 47 -1.20 -4.20 7.18
N PRO A 48 -1.58 -4.97 8.22
CA PRO A 48 -1.25 -6.38 8.30
C PRO A 48 -1.76 -7.16 7.08
N ILE A 49 -1.13 -8.30 6.79
CA ILE A 49 -1.65 -9.23 5.78
C ILE A 49 -2.84 -9.96 6.40
N THR A 50 -4.04 -9.64 5.93
CA THR A 50 -5.28 -10.31 6.34
C THR A 50 -5.78 -11.24 5.25
N ALA A 51 -6.72 -12.12 5.58
CA ALA A 51 -7.40 -12.97 4.60
C ALA A 51 -8.02 -12.15 3.44
N GLN A 52 -8.49 -10.93 3.71
CA GLN A 52 -9.02 -10.02 2.68
C GLN A 52 -7.95 -9.52 1.72
N VAL A 53 -6.73 -9.24 2.21
CA VAL A 53 -5.58 -8.86 1.37
C VAL A 53 -5.21 -10.00 0.43
N VAL A 54 -5.12 -11.23 0.96
CA VAL A 54 -4.81 -12.42 0.17
C VAL A 54 -5.89 -12.67 -0.89
N ALA A 55 -7.17 -12.57 -0.53
CA ALA A 55 -8.28 -12.73 -1.48
C ALA A 55 -8.27 -11.65 -2.58
N GLY A 56 -7.88 -10.42 -2.24
CA GLY A 56 -7.69 -9.34 -3.22
C GLY A 56 -6.61 -9.68 -4.24
N ALA A 57 -5.43 -10.11 -3.77
CA ALA A 57 -4.35 -10.54 -4.62
C ALA A 57 -4.73 -11.74 -5.50
N GLN A 58 -5.49 -12.70 -4.95
CA GLN A 58 -5.98 -13.84 -5.73
C GLN A 58 -6.88 -13.40 -6.88
N ARG A 59 -7.82 -12.46 -6.66
CA ARG A 59 -8.66 -11.91 -7.74
C ARG A 59 -7.83 -11.29 -8.86
N THR A 60 -6.76 -10.57 -8.52
CA THR A 60 -5.84 -10.01 -9.52
C THR A 60 -5.11 -11.11 -10.30
N ILE A 61 -4.61 -12.14 -9.62
CA ILE A 61 -3.98 -13.30 -10.25
C ILE A 61 -4.96 -13.99 -11.21
N ASP A 62 -6.19 -14.23 -10.77
CA ASP A 62 -7.22 -14.87 -11.57
C ASP A 62 -7.59 -14.05 -12.82
N PHE A 63 -7.67 -12.72 -12.68
CA PHE A 63 -7.86 -11.81 -13.81
C PHE A 63 -6.77 -11.98 -14.88
N PHE A 64 -5.49 -11.97 -14.49
CA PHE A 64 -4.39 -12.16 -15.43
C PHE A 64 -4.33 -13.59 -16.01
N ASN A 65 -4.65 -14.60 -15.21
CA ASN A 65 -4.73 -15.99 -15.68
C ASN A 65 -5.83 -16.19 -16.71
N ASN A 66 -6.99 -15.54 -16.53
CA ASN A 66 -8.10 -15.60 -17.48
C ASN A 66 -7.75 -14.93 -18.82
N ALA A 67 -6.85 -13.95 -18.80
CA ALA A 67 -6.28 -13.34 -20.00
C ALA A 67 -5.09 -14.13 -20.60
N GLY A 68 -4.67 -15.24 -19.99
CA GLY A 68 -3.52 -16.04 -20.44
C GLY A 68 -2.16 -15.36 -20.22
N LEU A 69 -2.09 -14.35 -19.35
CA LEU A 69 -0.89 -13.50 -19.17
C LEU A 69 0.08 -14.02 -18.10
N THR A 70 -0.39 -14.87 -17.19
CA THR A 70 0.40 -15.37 -16.06
C THR A 70 0.17 -16.86 -15.79
N LYS A 71 1.08 -17.47 -15.02
CA LYS A 71 0.89 -18.82 -14.48
C LYS A 71 -0.06 -18.78 -13.28
N ARG A 72 -0.83 -19.86 -13.10
CA ARG A 72 -1.70 -20.04 -11.93
C ARG A 72 -0.88 -20.41 -10.70
N TYR A 73 -1.12 -19.72 -9.60
CA TYR A 73 -0.62 -20.06 -8.26
C TYR A 73 -1.54 -19.45 -7.20
N PRO A 74 -1.58 -20.03 -5.98
CA PRO A 74 -2.32 -19.45 -4.87
C PRO A 74 -1.60 -18.19 -4.36
N ALA A 75 -2.32 -17.07 -4.22
CA ALA A 75 -1.76 -15.81 -3.75
C ALA A 75 -1.08 -15.95 -2.37
N ALA A 76 -1.63 -16.78 -1.49
CA ALA A 76 -1.10 -17.02 -0.15
C ALA A 76 0.35 -17.54 -0.15
N SER A 77 0.81 -18.22 -1.20
CA SER A 77 2.15 -18.82 -1.22
C SER A 77 3.30 -17.82 -1.33
N VAL A 78 2.99 -16.55 -1.62
CA VAL A 78 4.01 -15.49 -1.81
C VAL A 78 3.94 -14.40 -0.75
N PHE A 79 3.03 -14.50 0.22
CA PHE A 79 2.97 -13.57 1.35
C PHE A 79 3.87 -14.05 2.49
N ASP A 80 4.65 -13.13 3.06
CA ASP A 80 5.37 -13.33 4.31
C ASP A 80 4.60 -12.66 5.45
N GLU A 81 3.94 -13.47 6.28
CA GLU A 81 3.11 -13.00 7.39
C GLU A 81 3.89 -12.73 8.68
N SER A 82 5.22 -12.92 8.70
CA SER A 82 6.05 -12.78 9.91
C SER A 82 5.98 -11.37 10.55
N PHE A 83 5.62 -10.35 9.77
CA PHE A 83 5.47 -8.97 10.24
C PHE A 83 4.04 -8.59 10.65
N SER A 84 3.05 -9.47 10.42
CA SER A 84 1.63 -9.15 10.64
C SER A 84 1.33 -8.78 12.09
N ALA A 85 1.94 -9.48 13.07
CA ALA A 85 1.78 -9.17 14.49
C ALA A 85 2.26 -7.74 14.82
N ALA A 86 3.46 -7.37 14.34
CA ALA A 86 4.04 -6.05 14.59
C ALA A 86 3.24 -4.88 13.96
N LEU A 87 2.41 -5.17 12.96
CA LEU A 87 1.51 -4.20 12.31
C LEU A 87 0.10 -4.20 12.92
N ALA A 88 -0.33 -5.29 13.56
CA ALA A 88 -1.64 -5.42 14.19
C ALA A 88 -1.72 -4.62 15.50
N ASP A 89 -0.67 -4.69 16.33
CA ASP A 89 -0.62 -4.00 17.62
C ASP A 89 -0.71 -2.46 17.49
N GLN A 90 -0.18 -1.91 16.39
CA GLN A 90 -0.25 -0.47 16.14
C GLN A 90 -1.59 0.00 15.57
N ALA A 91 -2.31 -0.85 14.83
CA ALA A 91 -3.65 -0.51 14.34
C ALA A 91 -4.65 -0.38 15.49
N GLN A 92 -4.39 -1.03 16.63
CA GLN A 92 -5.17 -0.91 17.86
C GLN A 92 -4.75 0.30 18.71
N ALA A 93 -3.46 0.64 18.76
CA ALA A 93 -2.94 1.76 19.55
C ALA A 93 -3.26 3.17 18.99
N VAL A 94 -3.74 3.26 17.74
CA VAL A 94 -4.13 4.53 17.08
C VAL A 94 -5.65 4.80 17.20
N ARG A 95 -6.42 3.87 17.82
CA ARG A 95 -7.82 4.12 18.21
C ARG A 95 -7.91 4.71 19.61
#